data_AF-A0A929NPE0-F1
#
_entry.id   AF-A0A929NPE0-F1
#
_cell.length_a   1.000
_cell.length_b   1.000
_cell.length_c   1.000
_cell.angle_alpha   90.00
_cell.angle_beta   90.00
_cell.angle_gamma   90.00
#
_symmetry.space_group_name_H-M   'P 1'
#
loop_
_entity.id
_entity.type
_entity.pdbx_description
1 polymer ?
#
loop_
_entity_poly.entity_id
_entity_poly.type
_entity_poly.pdbx_seq_one_letter_code
_entity_poly.pdbx_strand_id
1 'polypeptide(L)'
;TKIRIHVDGVTRLKELICDGVLVATPAGSTAYNLSAHGPIIPIRAPLLALTPISAFRPRHWRGALLPDTACVKFEVLEPAKRPVSATADHTEIRDVLTVEVSQVQDLSVTMLFDPEHDFEERILKEQFEP
;
A
#
# COMPACT_ATOMS: atom_id res chain seq x y z
N THR A 1 -0.69 -7.82 14.52
CA THR A 1 -1.97 -8.44 14.09
C THR A 1 -1.72 -9.69 13.24
N LYS A 2 -2.78 -10.42 12.85
CA LYS A 2 -2.74 -11.53 11.89
C LYS A 2 -3.69 -11.22 10.73
N ILE A 3 -3.16 -11.12 9.52
CA ILE A 3 -3.91 -10.70 8.33
C ILE A 3 -3.74 -11.74 7.24
N ARG A 4 -4.83 -12.13 6.58
CA ARG A 4 -4.80 -12.86 5.31
C ARG A 4 -4.95 -11.87 4.15
N ILE A 5 -4.20 -12.11 3.08
CA ILE A 5 -4.19 -11.25 1.90
C ILE A 5 -4.68 -12.03 0.69
N HIS A 6 -5.68 -11.48 0.02
CA HIS A 6 -6.14 -11.91 -1.29
C HIS A 6 -5.83 -10.84 -2.33
N VAL A 7 -5.50 -11.27 -3.54
CA VAL A 7 -5.36 -10.41 -4.71
C VAL A 7 -6.20 -11.04 -5.82
N ASP A 8 -7.14 -10.27 -6.35
CA ASP A 8 -8.08 -10.68 -7.40
C ASP A 8 -8.86 -11.96 -7.01
N GLY A 9 -9.36 -12.00 -5.78
CA GLY A 9 -10.10 -13.14 -5.23
C GLY A 9 -9.24 -14.36 -4.86
N VAL A 10 -7.94 -14.37 -5.21
CA VAL A 10 -7.03 -15.48 -4.91
C VAL A 10 -6.25 -15.20 -3.63
N THR A 11 -6.27 -16.13 -2.67
CA THR A 11 -5.44 -16.05 -1.47
C THR A 11 -3.96 -16.13 -1.83
N ARG A 12 -3.25 -14.99 -1.76
CA ARG A 12 -1.81 -14.90 -2.03
C ARG A 12 -0.97 -15.13 -0.78
N LEU A 13 -1.48 -14.72 0.38
CA LEU A 13 -0.82 -14.92 1.66
C LEU A 13 -1.83 -15.35 2.72
N LYS A 14 -1.69 -16.60 3.20
CA LYS A 14 -2.64 -17.21 4.15
C LYS A 14 -2.65 -16.55 5.52
N GLU A 15 -1.48 -16.10 5.97
CA GLU A 15 -1.26 -15.45 7.27
C GLU A 15 -0.02 -14.56 7.19
N LEU A 16 -0.20 -13.28 7.52
CA LEU A 16 0.83 -12.28 7.77
C LEU A 16 0.75 -11.88 9.23
N ILE A 17 1.84 -12.09 9.97
CA ILE A 17 2.02 -11.56 11.31
C ILE A 17 2.87 -10.31 11.19
N CYS A 18 2.30 -9.15 11.49
CA CYS A 18 2.90 -7.84 11.30
C CYS A 18 2.26 -6.81 12.24
N ASP A 19 2.76 -5.58 12.28
CA ASP A 19 2.03 -4.48 12.93
C ASP A 19 0.87 -4.01 12.04
N GLY A 20 1.09 -3.98 10.72
CA GLY A 20 0.07 -3.65 9.72
C GLY A 20 0.54 -3.97 8.30
N VAL A 21 -0.27 -3.61 7.31
CA VAL A 21 0.05 -3.73 5.88
C VAL A 21 -0.68 -2.60 5.16
N LEU A 22 -0.04 -2.01 4.15
CA LEU A 22 -0.59 -0.91 3.39
C LEU A 22 -0.53 -1.18 1.89
N VAL A 23 -1.45 -0.56 1.15
CA VAL A 23 -1.40 -0.47 -0.32
C VAL A 23 -1.17 0.99 -0.67
N ALA A 24 -0.19 1.27 -1.52
CA ALA A 24 0.14 2.62 -1.96
C ALA A 24 0.06 2.75 -3.49
N THR A 25 -0.53 3.86 -3.94
CA THR A 25 -0.45 4.34 -5.32
C THR A 25 0.95 4.87 -5.63
N PRO A 26 1.29 5.15 -6.90
CA PRO A 26 2.55 5.79 -7.23
C PRO A 26 2.80 7.09 -6.46
N ALA A 27 1.76 7.94 -6.36
CA ALA A 27 1.81 9.18 -5.60
C ALA A 27 2.01 8.96 -4.09
N GLY A 28 1.44 7.88 -3.54
CA GLY A 28 1.59 7.51 -2.12
C GLY A 28 2.87 6.73 -1.81
N SER A 29 3.63 6.30 -2.83
CA SER A 29 4.78 5.43 -2.65
C SER A 29 5.94 6.10 -1.91
N THR A 30 6.04 7.42 -1.98
CA THR A 30 7.05 8.25 -1.32
C THR A 30 6.63 8.72 0.08
N ALA A 31 5.38 8.47 0.48
CA ALA A 31 4.85 8.80 1.79
C ALA A 31 5.13 7.67 2.79
N TYR A 32 4.10 7.20 3.52
CA TYR A 32 4.29 6.19 4.56
C TYR A 32 4.81 4.85 4.02
N ASN A 33 4.54 4.56 2.74
CA ASN A 33 5.11 3.40 2.05
C ASN A 33 6.65 3.41 2.09
N LEU A 34 7.28 4.53 1.78
CA LEU A 34 8.74 4.69 1.85
C LEU A 34 9.24 4.52 3.28
N SER A 35 8.56 5.11 4.27
CA SER A 35 8.88 4.94 5.69
C SER A 35 8.78 3.48 6.16
N ALA A 36 7.86 2.71 5.57
CA ALA A 36 7.71 1.27 5.81
C ALA A 36 8.67 0.41 4.97
N HIS A 37 9.68 1.02 4.33
CA HIS A 37 10.65 0.37 3.43
C HIS A 37 10.05 -0.25 2.17
N GLY A 38 8.90 0.25 1.73
CA GLY A 38 8.33 -0.05 0.42
C GLY A 38 9.09 0.68 -0.71
N PRO A 39 8.95 0.21 -1.96
CA PRO A 39 9.61 0.83 -3.10
C PRO A 39 8.93 2.16 -3.46
N ILE A 40 9.72 3.12 -3.92
CA ILE A 40 9.22 4.30 -4.63
C ILE A 40 8.80 3.84 -6.03
N ILE A 41 7.62 4.27 -6.46
CA ILE A 41 7.05 3.93 -7.77
C ILE A 41 7.02 5.20 -8.63
N PRO A 42 7.53 5.17 -9.88
CA PRO A 42 7.41 6.29 -10.80
C PRO A 42 5.94 6.70 -11.00
N ILE A 43 5.64 8.01 -11.01
CA ILE A 43 4.26 8.51 -10.92
C ILE A 43 3.31 7.98 -12.01
N ARG A 44 3.84 7.66 -13.20
CA ARG A 44 3.08 7.13 -14.35
C ARG A 44 3.04 5.61 -14.44
N ALA A 45 3.71 4.90 -13.52
CA ALA A 45 3.74 3.45 -13.57
C ALA A 45 2.35 2.90 -13.16
N PRO A 46 1.77 1.96 -13.92
CA PRO A 46 0.47 1.36 -13.62
C PRO A 46 0.62 0.28 -12.53
N LEU A 47 1.12 0.67 -11.37
CA LEU A 47 1.49 -0.21 -10.27
C LEU A 47 1.00 0.30 -8.92
N LEU A 48 0.70 -0.65 -8.04
CA LEU A 48 0.46 -0.47 -6.61
C LEU A 48 1.57 -1.16 -5.82
N ALA A 49 2.02 -0.55 -4.73
CA ALA A 49 2.90 -1.18 -3.74
C ALA A 49 2.06 -1.78 -2.61
N LEU A 50 2.22 -3.08 -2.37
CA LEU A 50 1.72 -3.77 -1.18
C LEU A 50 2.88 -3.95 -0.20
N THR A 51 2.88 -3.21 0.90
CA THR A 51 4.04 -3.10 1.81
C THR A 51 3.64 -3.48 3.23
N PRO A 52 4.29 -4.48 3.85
CA PRO A 52 4.01 -4.83 5.23
C PRO A 52 4.75 -3.90 6.20
N ILE A 53 4.13 -3.62 7.34
CA ILE A 53 4.72 -2.82 8.42
C ILE A 53 5.20 -3.78 9.51
N SER A 54 6.51 -3.78 9.79
CA SER A 54 7.14 -4.65 10.80
C SER A 54 6.75 -6.13 10.66
N ALA A 55 6.90 -6.71 9.45
CA ALA A 55 6.56 -8.10 9.21
C ALA A 55 7.41 -9.08 10.04
N PHE A 56 6.75 -9.95 10.80
CA PHE A 56 7.39 -11.03 11.56
C PHE A 56 7.30 -12.41 10.86
N ARG A 57 6.15 -12.70 10.25
CA ARG A 57 5.92 -13.94 9.47
C ARG A 57 5.02 -13.67 8.26
N PRO A 58 5.30 -14.31 7.10
CA PRO A 58 6.41 -15.22 6.81
C PRO A 58 7.77 -14.50 6.82
N ARG A 59 8.86 -15.24 7.08
CA ARG A 59 10.22 -14.67 7.02
C ARG A 59 10.53 -14.30 5.56
N HIS A 60 11.17 -13.14 5.35
CA HIS A 60 11.66 -12.64 4.05
C HIS A 60 10.62 -12.16 3.04
N TRP A 61 9.32 -12.20 3.33
CA TRP A 61 8.37 -11.50 2.47
C TRP A 61 8.48 -9.99 2.71
N ARG A 62 8.77 -9.24 1.65
CA ARG A 62 9.00 -7.78 1.69
C ARG A 62 7.86 -6.96 1.08
N GLY A 63 6.73 -7.62 0.79
CA GLY A 63 5.65 -7.01 0.02
C GLY A 63 5.62 -7.49 -1.42
N ALA A 64 4.84 -6.79 -2.25
CA ALA A 64 4.68 -7.08 -3.67
C ALA A 64 4.37 -5.79 -4.46
N LEU A 65 4.77 -5.78 -5.73
CA LEU A 65 4.26 -4.83 -6.71
C LEU A 65 3.10 -5.50 -7.45
N LEU A 66 1.97 -4.80 -7.55
CA LEU A 66 0.74 -5.29 -8.16
C LEU A 66 0.35 -4.35 -9.31
N PRO A 67 -0.35 -4.83 -10.35
CA PRO A 67 -1.01 -3.94 -11.31
C PRO A 67 -1.98 -2.98 -10.58
N ASP A 68 -2.12 -1.76 -11.10
CA ASP A 68 -3.09 -0.78 -10.60
C ASP A 68 -4.56 -1.21 -10.77
N THR A 69 -4.82 -2.22 -11.60
CA THR A 69 -6.14 -2.85 -11.74
C THR A 69 -6.44 -3.89 -10.65
N ALA A 70 -5.48 -4.22 -9.79
CA ALA A 70 -5.64 -5.30 -8.80
C ALA A 70 -6.63 -4.90 -7.69
N CYS A 71 -7.44 -5.87 -7.26
CA CYS A 71 -8.26 -5.75 -6.04
C CYS A 71 -7.59 -6.50 -4.89
N VAL A 72 -7.16 -5.77 -3.87
CA VAL A 72 -6.51 -6.34 -2.68
C VAL A 72 -7.51 -6.41 -1.55
N LYS A 73 -7.67 -7.61 -0.97
CA LYS A 73 -8.49 -7.83 0.21
C LYS A 73 -7.64 -8.25 1.40
N PHE A 74 -7.84 -7.56 2.52
CA PHE A 74 -7.33 -7.93 3.82
C PHE A 74 -8.44 -8.54 4.67
N GLU A 75 -8.16 -9.67 5.30
CA GLU A 75 -9.05 -10.32 6.28
C GLU A 75 -8.31 -10.43 7.62
N VAL A 76 -8.91 -9.90 8.68
CA VAL A 76 -8.34 -9.95 10.04
C VAL A 76 -8.70 -11.28 10.67
N LEU A 77 -7.69 -12.08 11.02
CA LEU A 77 -7.89 -13.48 11.45
C LEU A 77 -8.26 -13.63 12.93
N GLU A 78 -7.87 -12.69 13.78
CA GLU A 78 -8.13 -12.73 15.23
C GLU A 78 -8.71 -11.39 15.74
N PRO A 79 -9.80 -10.87 15.17
CA PRO A 79 -10.25 -9.48 15.41
C PRO A 79 -10.63 -9.22 16.87
N ALA A 80 -11.22 -10.20 17.56
CA ALA A 80 -11.58 -10.07 18.98
C ALA A 80 -10.36 -10.01 19.92
N LYS A 81 -9.23 -10.61 19.54
CA LYS A 81 -8.00 -10.64 20.35
C LYS A 81 -7.06 -9.50 20.00
N ARG A 82 -7.02 -9.12 18.72
CA ARG A 82 -6.15 -8.10 18.15
C ARG A 82 -6.95 -7.28 17.14
N PRO A 83 -7.73 -6.29 17.61
CA PRO A 83 -8.45 -5.39 16.72
C PRO A 83 -7.49 -4.62 15.81
N VAL A 84 -7.97 -4.24 14.63
CA VAL A 84 -7.20 -3.54 13.59
C VAL A 84 -8.01 -2.33 13.15
N SER A 85 -7.35 -1.21 12.86
CA SER A 85 -7.94 -0.08 12.16
C SER A 85 -7.49 -0.04 10.71
N ALA A 86 -8.37 0.47 9.84
CA ALA A 86 -8.06 0.80 8.47
C ALA A 86 -8.07 2.32 8.34
N THR A 87 -7.01 2.87 7.72
CA THR A 87 -6.89 4.32 7.52
C THR A 87 -6.68 4.59 6.04
N ALA A 88 -7.45 5.55 5.52
CA ALA A 88 -7.27 6.12 4.19
C ALA A 88 -7.24 7.65 4.34
N ASP A 89 -6.12 8.27 3.99
CA ASP A 89 -5.81 9.68 4.25
C ASP A 89 -6.07 10.09 5.70
N HIS A 90 -7.14 10.86 5.93
CA HIS A 90 -7.54 11.37 7.24
C HIS A 90 -8.68 10.57 7.88
N THR A 91 -9.20 9.55 7.19
CA THR A 91 -10.34 8.75 7.66
C THR A 91 -9.84 7.45 8.30
N GLU A 92 -10.15 7.26 9.58
CA GLU A 92 -9.89 6.01 10.32
C GLU A 92 -11.20 5.27 10.58
N ILE A 93 -11.22 3.97 10.29
CA ILE A 93 -12.27 3.03 10.67
C ILE A 93 -11.66 1.97 11.59
N ARG A 94 -12.22 1.80 12.78
CA ARG A 94 -11.72 0.86 13.80
C ARG A 94 -12.46 -0.48 13.75
N ASP A 95 -11.84 -1.48 14.38
CA ASP A 95 -12.38 -2.83 14.56
C ASP A 95 -12.83 -3.51 13.24
N VAL A 96 -12.05 -3.28 12.17
CA VAL A 96 -12.37 -3.83 10.85
C VAL A 96 -12.18 -5.35 10.82
N LEU A 97 -13.11 -6.04 10.17
CA LEU A 97 -13.01 -7.48 9.91
C LEU A 97 -12.35 -7.74 8.56
N THR A 98 -12.73 -6.94 7.57
CA THR A 98 -12.25 -7.04 6.19
C THR A 98 -12.10 -5.65 5.59
N VAL A 99 -11.09 -5.48 4.74
CA VAL A 99 -10.86 -4.26 3.96
C VAL A 99 -10.61 -4.67 2.52
N GLU A 100 -11.29 -4.04 1.57
CA GLU A 100 -11.03 -4.21 0.13
C GLU A 100 -10.52 -2.88 -0.44
N VAL A 101 -9.46 -2.96 -1.23
CA VAL A 101 -8.77 -1.82 -1.84
C VAL A 101 -8.67 -2.06 -3.34
N SER A 102 -9.13 -1.09 -4.12
CA SER A 102 -8.98 -1.06 -5.57
C SER A 102 -8.81 0.38 -6.04
N GLN A 103 -8.07 0.58 -7.13
CA GLN A 103 -7.89 1.91 -7.69
C GLN A 103 -9.05 2.25 -8.64
N VAL A 104 -9.63 3.43 -8.45
CA VAL A 104 -10.61 4.01 -9.35
C VAL A 104 -9.88 4.49 -10.61
N GLN A 105 -10.33 4.06 -11.80
CA GLN A 105 -9.63 4.28 -13.07
C GLN A 105 -10.17 5.48 -13.85
N ASP A 106 -11.35 5.96 -13.51
CA ASP A 106 -12.09 7.03 -14.18
C ASP A 106 -12.03 8.38 -13.44
N LEU A 107 -11.23 8.46 -12.38
CA LEU A 107 -11.00 9.69 -11.64
C LEU A 107 -9.63 10.28 -11.99
N SER A 108 -9.62 11.48 -12.58
CA SER A 108 -8.40 12.23 -12.87
C SER A 108 -8.35 13.53 -12.08
N VAL A 109 -7.16 13.89 -11.61
CA VAL A 109 -6.89 15.19 -10.98
C VAL A 109 -5.84 15.92 -11.81
N THR A 110 -6.08 17.20 -12.12
CA THR A 110 -5.08 18.05 -12.79
C THR A 110 -4.12 18.60 -11.76
N MET A 111 -2.86 18.22 -11.85
CA MET A 111 -1.78 18.75 -11.03
C MET A 111 -1.02 19.81 -11.83
N LEU A 112 -0.86 21.01 -11.26
CA LEU A 112 -0.07 22.08 -11.85
C LEU A 112 1.30 22.12 -11.15
N PHE A 113 2.36 22.21 -11.93
CA PHE A 113 3.73 22.33 -11.44
C PHE A 113 4.48 23.39 -12.25
N ASP A 114 5.49 23.97 -11.61
CA ASP A 114 6.39 24.90 -12.25
C ASP A 114 7.31 24.14 -13.22
N PRO A 115 7.55 24.61 -14.46
CA PRO A 115 8.48 23.98 -15.40
C PRO A 115 9.89 23.75 -14.84
N GLU A 116 10.34 24.58 -13.89
CA GLU A 116 11.64 24.43 -13.22
C GLU A 116 11.61 23.39 -12.09
N HIS A 117 10.42 22.98 -11.65
CA HIS A 117 10.18 22.05 -10.54
C HIS A 117 9.25 20.91 -10.96
N ASP A 118 9.76 20.07 -11.86
CA ASP A 118 9.04 18.88 -12.32
C ASP A 118 8.85 17.86 -11.18
N PHE A 119 7.61 17.47 -10.95
CA PHE A 119 7.22 16.48 -9.96
C PHE A 119 7.78 15.09 -10.29
N GLU A 120 7.87 14.72 -11.57
CA GLU A 120 8.47 13.45 -11.99
C GLU A 120 9.95 13.38 -11.66
N GLU A 121 10.68 14.46 -11.94
CA GLU A 121 12.09 14.57 -11.60
C GLU A 121 12.31 14.53 -10.09
N ARG A 122 11.41 15.12 -9.29
CA ARG A 122 11.48 15.03 -7.83
C ARG A 122 11.34 13.58 -7.33
N ILE A 123 10.33 12.85 -7.80
CA ILE A 123 10.13 11.44 -7.44
C ILE A 123 11.32 10.59 -7.91
N LEU A 124 11.91 10.92 -9.06
CA LEU A 124 13.08 10.24 -9.55
C LEU A 124 14.29 10.47 -8.62
N LYS A 125 14.53 11.71 -8.21
CA LYS A 125 15.63 12.05 -7.28
C LYS A 125 15.49 11.36 -5.92
N GLU A 126 14.28 11.31 -5.36
CA GLU A 126 14.00 10.63 -4.08
C GLU A 126 14.43 9.15 -4.08
N GLN A 127 14.52 8.48 -5.24
CA GLN A 127 15.01 7.10 -5.34
C GLN A 127 16.52 6.96 -5.11
N PHE A 128 17.28 8.04 -5.24
CA PHE A 128 18.73 8.06 -5.14
C PHE A 128 19.22 8.90 -3.94
N GLU A 129 18.32 9.55 -3.22
CA GLU A 129 18.65 10.22 -1.97
C GLU A 129 18.96 9.17 -0.87
N PRO A 130 20.02 9.41 -0.06
CA PRO A 130 20.54 8.42 0.90
C PRO A 130 19.66 8.16 2.12
#